data_AF-A0A7S1C6Y3-F1
#
_entry.id   AF-A0A7S1C6Y3-F1
#
_cell.length_a   1.000
_cell.length_b   1.000
_cell.length_c   1.000
_cell.angle_alpha   90.00
_cell.angle_beta   90.00
_cell.angle_gamma   90.00
#
_symmetry.space_group_name_H-M   'P 1'
#
loop_
_entity.id
_entity.type
_entity.pdbx_description
1 polymer ?
#
loop_
_entity_poly.entity_id
_entity_poly.type
_entity_poly.pdbx_seq_one_letter_code
_entity_poly.pdbx_strand_id
1 'polypeptide(L)'
;DSEGSAEPEERDVTADGGVVLSMSGRAGDGEVPDPGWVVHARYTGRTSDGAVFTSPQAAEAGATWELGKPTTWPTDVCAGLDRAVATMGVGDTARVACRSARYCFGEAGRPAIGVAAGAAGLEYDVTLTRTENRRKNIFALEDDEKESVARQCHARGNAAFKARDFDAAADEYDRAHAHLDAIMEFPDPGHRITVKALKVTMLLNGAQACFKSDRYRECVSLCSRALDHDGKSATA
;
A
#
# COMPACT_ATOMS: atom_id res chain seq x y z
N ASP A 1 -8.93 42.40 6.13
CA ASP A 1 -9.85 41.38 6.65
C ASP A 1 -9.51 40.01 6.08
N SER A 2 -9.32 39.05 6.98
CA SER A 2 -9.58 37.62 6.83
C SER A 2 -8.68 36.79 5.89
N GLU A 3 -7.47 36.47 6.37
CA GLU A 3 -6.83 35.18 6.02
C GLU A 3 -7.73 34.06 6.55
N GLY A 4 -8.46 33.41 5.64
CA GLY A 4 -9.21 32.20 5.95
C GLY A 4 -8.23 31.08 6.28
N SER A 5 -8.06 30.78 7.57
CA SER A 5 -7.46 29.54 8.03
C SER A 5 -8.34 28.40 7.53
N ALA A 6 -7.94 27.74 6.44
CA ALA A 6 -8.51 26.44 6.10
C ALA A 6 -8.24 25.51 7.29
N GLU A 7 -9.29 25.02 7.94
CA GLU A 7 -9.15 24.00 8.98
C GLU A 7 -8.43 22.79 8.36
N PRO A 8 -7.43 22.21 9.05
CA PRO A 8 -6.71 21.07 8.51
C PRO A 8 -7.70 19.92 8.28
N GLU A 9 -7.77 19.43 7.05
CA GLU A 9 -8.66 18.34 6.68
C GLU A 9 -8.21 17.07 7.42
N GLU A 10 -8.99 16.64 8.42
CA GLU A 10 -8.75 15.40 9.16
C GLU A 10 -9.28 14.21 8.37
N ARG A 11 -8.42 13.24 8.09
CA ARG A 11 -8.74 12.01 7.39
C ARG A 11 -8.58 10.82 8.33
N ASP A 12 -9.62 10.01 8.45
CA ASP A 12 -9.54 8.69 9.09
C ASP A 12 -8.86 7.69 8.14
N VAL A 13 -7.67 7.23 8.51
CA VAL A 13 -6.85 6.30 7.72
C VAL A 13 -7.30 4.86 7.93
N THR A 14 -7.92 4.53 9.07
CA THR A 14 -8.27 3.16 9.43
C THR A 14 -9.76 2.85 9.34
N ALA A 15 -10.58 3.85 9.01
CA ALA A 15 -12.05 3.77 8.92
C ALA A 15 -12.75 3.33 10.22
N ASP A 16 -12.00 3.31 11.32
CA ASP A 16 -12.46 2.99 12.68
C ASP A 16 -12.06 4.09 13.69
N GLY A 17 -11.59 5.23 13.18
CA GLY A 17 -11.11 6.38 13.94
C GLY A 17 -9.82 6.14 14.73
N GLY A 18 -9.16 4.99 14.56
CA GLY A 18 -7.98 4.64 15.33
C GLY A 18 -6.70 5.35 14.89
N VAL A 19 -6.59 5.74 13.63
CA VAL A 19 -5.52 6.59 13.10
C VAL A 19 -6.14 7.73 12.31
N VAL A 20 -5.93 8.95 12.79
CA VAL A 20 -6.37 10.17 12.12
C VAL A 20 -5.15 10.92 11.61
N LEU A 21 -5.16 11.28 10.34
CA LEU A 21 -4.12 12.07 9.69
C LEU A 21 -4.68 13.46 9.36
N SER A 22 -3.97 14.50 9.78
CA SER A 22 -4.31 15.90 9.52
C SER A 22 -3.16 16.51 8.73
N MET A 23 -3.39 16.83 7.46
CA MET A 23 -2.37 17.44 6.61
C MET A 23 -2.03 18.84 7.14
N SER A 24 -0.74 19.17 7.20
CA SER A 24 -0.28 20.47 7.66
C SER A 24 0.57 21.15 6.61
N GLY A 25 0.24 22.42 6.32
CA GLY A 25 0.92 23.19 5.28
C GLY A 25 0.45 22.84 3.86
N ARG A 26 1.32 23.08 2.88
CA ARG A 26 1.04 22.81 1.46
C ARG A 26 1.32 21.33 1.19
N ALA A 27 0.35 20.61 0.62
CA ALA A 27 0.56 19.26 0.13
C ALA A 27 1.74 19.22 -0.86
N GLY A 28 2.61 18.25 -0.68
CA GLY A 28 3.62 17.88 -1.66
C GLY A 28 2.97 17.45 -2.97
N ASP A 29 3.71 17.59 -4.05
CA ASP A 29 3.34 17.14 -5.39
C ASP A 29 3.98 15.79 -5.75
N GLY A 30 4.60 15.13 -4.76
CA GLY A 30 5.31 13.89 -4.94
C GLY A 30 4.43 12.65 -4.92
N GLU A 31 5.00 11.54 -5.40
CA GLU A 31 4.32 10.25 -5.51
C GLU A 31 3.98 9.66 -4.13
N VAL A 32 2.81 9.01 -4.05
CA VAL A 32 2.36 8.28 -2.86
C VAL A 32 2.98 6.86 -2.89
N PRO A 33 3.67 6.41 -1.82
CA PRO A 33 4.34 5.12 -1.83
C PRO A 33 3.38 3.95 -1.73
N ASP A 34 3.65 2.91 -2.51
CA ASP A 34 2.95 1.63 -2.37
C ASP A 34 3.55 0.75 -1.24
N PRO A 35 2.78 -0.21 -0.70
CA PRO A 35 3.33 -1.28 0.12
C PRO A 35 4.54 -1.98 -0.52
N GLY A 36 5.61 -2.15 0.27
CA GLY A 36 6.91 -2.69 -0.14
C GLY A 36 7.91 -1.65 -0.64
N TRP A 37 7.53 -0.37 -0.75
CA TRP A 37 8.47 0.71 -1.04
C TRP A 37 9.26 1.07 0.21
N VAL A 38 10.50 1.52 0.02
CA VAL A 38 11.28 2.08 1.11
C VAL A 38 10.97 3.57 1.22
N VAL A 39 10.49 4.00 2.38
CA VAL A 39 10.16 5.40 2.65
C VAL A 39 11.21 6.00 3.56
N HIS A 40 11.48 7.29 3.36
CA HIS A 40 12.32 8.10 4.21
C HIS A 40 11.45 9.23 4.76
N ALA A 41 11.29 9.29 6.07
CA ALA A 41 10.49 10.32 6.70
C ALA A 41 11.21 10.90 7.92
N ARG A 42 11.04 12.20 8.13
CA ARG A 42 11.38 12.83 9.41
C ARG A 42 10.14 12.84 10.27
N TYR A 43 10.25 12.44 11.52
CA TYR A 43 9.12 12.53 12.44
C TYR A 43 9.54 12.88 13.86
N THR A 44 8.61 13.52 14.57
CA THR A 44 8.69 13.73 16.02
C THR A 44 7.47 13.08 16.66
N GLY A 45 7.71 12.04 17.47
CA GLY A 45 6.67 11.35 18.22
C GLY A 45 6.48 11.91 19.63
N ARG A 46 5.22 12.04 20.03
CA ARG A 46 4.79 12.52 21.35
C ARG A 46 3.78 11.55 21.95
N THR A 47 3.87 11.33 23.26
CA THR A 47 2.84 10.62 24.02
C THR A 47 1.66 11.55 24.33
N SER A 48 0.55 10.98 24.81
CA SER A 48 -0.68 11.71 25.13
C SER A 48 -0.53 12.72 26.28
N ASP A 49 0.50 12.56 27.12
CA ASP A 49 0.91 13.52 28.15
C ASP A 49 1.83 14.64 27.61
N GLY A 50 2.12 14.63 26.31
CA GLY A 50 2.96 15.62 25.63
C GLY A 50 4.47 15.34 25.69
N ALA A 51 4.91 14.24 26.32
CA ALA A 51 6.32 13.90 26.37
C ALA A 51 6.83 13.48 24.98
N VAL A 52 7.91 14.10 24.52
CA VAL A 52 8.56 13.76 23.25
C VAL A 52 9.45 12.55 23.48
N PHE A 53 9.17 11.46 22.76
CA PHE A 53 9.96 10.22 22.84
C PHE A 53 10.97 10.06 21.70
N THR A 54 10.90 10.91 20.68
CA THR A 54 11.89 10.96 19.59
C THR A 54 13.01 11.93 19.93
N SER A 55 14.26 11.47 19.88
CA SER A 55 15.39 12.37 20.12
C SER A 55 15.50 13.42 18.99
N PRO A 56 16.00 14.64 19.26
CA PRO A 56 16.18 15.66 18.23
C PRO A 56 17.06 15.18 17.06
N GLN A 57 18.08 14.38 17.35
CA GLN A 57 18.95 13.80 16.34
C GLN A 57 18.21 12.78 15.45
N ALA A 58 17.32 11.97 16.03
CA ALA A 58 16.50 11.03 15.25
C ALA A 58 15.44 11.75 14.42
N ALA A 59 14.86 12.84 14.95
CA ALA A 59 13.92 13.67 14.21
C ALA A 59 14.58 14.34 12.99
N GLU A 60 15.82 14.82 13.14
CA GLU A 60 16.57 15.47 12.06
C GLU A 60 17.13 14.48 11.03
N ALA A 61 17.71 13.37 11.50
CA ALA A 61 18.21 12.29 10.65
C ALA A 61 17.08 11.63 9.84
N GLY A 62 15.88 11.56 10.41
CA GLY A 62 14.76 10.81 9.88
C GLY A 62 14.95 9.30 10.04
N ALA A 63 13.92 8.56 9.65
CA ALA A 63 13.94 7.11 9.62
C ALA A 63 13.67 6.61 8.21
N THR A 64 14.27 5.46 7.91
CA THR A 64 14.06 4.73 6.67
C THR A 64 13.45 3.37 7.02
N TRP A 65 12.32 3.03 6.42
CA TRP A 65 11.70 1.72 6.60
C TRP A 65 10.97 1.27 5.34
N GLU A 66 10.63 -0.02 5.27
CA GLU A 66 9.82 -0.58 4.19
C GLU A 66 8.35 -0.57 4.59
N LEU A 67 7.51 0.06 3.77
CA LEU A 67 6.09 0.29 4.04
C LEU A 67 5.30 -1.03 4.07
N GLY A 68 4.43 -1.21 5.06
CA GLY A 68 3.51 -2.35 5.14
C GLY A 68 4.13 -3.65 5.68
N LYS A 69 5.42 -3.67 6.04
CA LYS A 69 5.99 -4.78 6.81
C LYS A 69 5.66 -4.61 8.29
N PRO A 70 5.21 -5.67 8.99
CA PRO A 70 5.06 -5.61 10.44
C PRO A 70 6.39 -5.20 11.03
N THR A 71 6.34 -4.26 11.98
CA THR A 71 7.47 -3.55 12.58
C THR A 71 8.28 -4.51 13.46
N THR A 72 8.92 -5.47 12.83
CA THR A 72 10.00 -6.27 13.39
C THR A 72 11.29 -5.52 13.06
N TRP A 73 11.88 -4.92 14.09
CA TRP A 73 13.30 -4.57 14.26
C TRP A 73 14.09 -4.24 12.96
N PRO A 74 14.61 -3.01 12.78
CA PRO A 74 15.09 -2.10 13.81
C PRO A 74 14.34 -0.75 13.89
N THR A 75 13.20 -0.58 13.24
CA THR A 75 12.55 0.74 13.12
C THR A 75 11.57 1.00 14.27
N ASP A 76 11.72 2.15 14.95
CA ASP A 76 10.82 2.64 16.00
C ASP A 76 9.55 3.28 15.41
N VAL A 77 9.01 2.64 14.38
CA VAL A 77 7.80 3.04 13.66
C VAL A 77 6.66 2.17 14.19
N CYS A 78 5.52 2.77 14.50
CA CYS A 78 4.32 2.05 14.91
C CYS A 78 3.40 1.78 13.71
N ALA A 79 2.46 0.85 13.86
CA ALA A 79 1.55 0.47 12.78
C ALA A 79 0.69 1.63 12.27
N GLY A 80 0.34 2.59 13.15
CA GLY A 80 -0.44 3.76 12.79
C GLY A 80 0.35 4.76 11.96
N LEU A 81 1.62 5.01 12.33
CA LEU A 81 2.51 5.86 11.55
C LEU A 81 2.77 5.27 10.16
N ASP A 82 3.02 3.95 10.07
CA ASP A 82 3.22 3.27 8.79
C ASP A 82 1.99 3.42 7.86
N ARG A 83 0.79 3.20 8.39
CA ARG A 83 -0.47 3.38 7.64
C ARG A 83 -0.71 4.82 7.22
N ALA A 84 -0.36 5.79 8.06
CA ALA A 84 -0.52 7.20 7.74
C ALA A 84 0.41 7.60 6.60
N VAL A 85 1.70 7.23 6.67
CA VAL A 85 2.69 7.51 5.62
C VAL A 85 2.33 6.86 4.28
N ALA A 86 1.64 5.73 4.29
CA ALA A 86 1.11 5.09 3.08
C ALA A 86 0.10 5.96 2.30
N THR A 87 -0.46 6.99 2.94
CA THR A 87 -1.43 7.91 2.33
C THR A 87 -0.85 9.27 1.98
N MET A 88 0.44 9.50 2.25
CA MET A 88 1.14 10.76 2.03
C MET A 88 1.95 10.71 0.73
N GLY A 89 1.97 11.81 -0.02
CA GLY A 89 2.89 12.05 -1.13
C GLY A 89 4.26 12.56 -0.66
N VAL A 90 5.30 12.37 -1.46
CA VAL A 90 6.62 12.95 -1.15
C VAL A 90 6.53 14.48 -1.04
N GLY A 91 7.05 15.02 0.05
CA GLY A 91 6.98 16.44 0.40
C GLY A 91 5.84 16.78 1.37
N ASP A 92 4.90 15.86 1.60
CA ASP A 92 3.81 16.08 2.54
C ASP A 92 4.32 16.19 3.98
N THR A 93 3.74 17.15 4.71
CA THR A 93 3.83 17.23 6.16
C THR A 93 2.44 17.01 6.74
N ALA A 94 2.35 16.17 7.78
CA ALA A 94 1.10 15.84 8.42
C ALA A 94 1.28 15.60 9.92
N ARG A 95 0.20 15.78 10.66
CA ARG A 95 0.07 15.34 12.04
C ARG A 95 -0.73 14.04 12.07
N VAL A 96 -0.21 13.01 12.72
CA VAL A 96 -0.83 11.69 12.82
C VAL A 96 -1.19 11.40 14.26
N ALA A 97 -2.46 11.21 14.56
CA ALA A 97 -2.96 10.82 15.86
C ALA A 97 -3.34 9.33 15.88
N CYS A 98 -2.54 8.54 16.58
CA CYS A 98 -2.77 7.11 16.82
C CYS A 98 -3.53 6.93 18.13
N ARG A 99 -4.86 6.88 18.06
CA ARG A 99 -5.76 6.90 19.23
C ARG A 99 -5.88 5.57 19.97
N SER A 100 -5.51 4.45 19.34
CA SER A 100 -5.61 3.12 19.93
C SER A 100 -4.25 2.43 20.06
N ALA A 101 -4.06 1.68 21.16
CA ALA A 101 -2.84 0.91 21.40
C ALA A 101 -2.51 -0.08 20.27
N ARG A 102 -3.53 -0.62 19.56
CA ARG A 102 -3.34 -1.51 18.40
C ARG A 102 -2.62 -0.86 17.22
N TYR A 103 -2.69 0.47 17.12
CA TYR A 103 -2.00 1.27 16.09
C TYR A 103 -0.73 1.94 16.63
N CYS A 104 -0.47 1.80 17.92
CA CYS A 104 0.77 2.24 18.56
C CYS A 104 1.75 1.04 18.64
N PHE A 105 2.36 0.83 19.80
CA PHE A 105 3.25 -0.31 20.06
C PHE A 105 2.57 -1.48 20.78
N GLY A 106 1.24 -1.44 20.94
CA GLY A 106 0.44 -2.47 21.58
C GLY A 106 0.83 -2.73 23.05
N GLU A 107 0.47 -3.91 23.55
CA GLU A 107 0.74 -4.36 24.92
C GLU A 107 2.24 -4.51 25.22
N ALA A 108 3.09 -4.69 24.20
CA ALA A 108 4.53 -4.77 24.39
C ALA A 108 5.16 -3.40 24.72
N GLY A 109 4.54 -2.31 24.24
CA GLY A 109 5.13 -0.98 24.31
C GLY A 109 6.47 -0.89 23.57
N ARG A 110 7.24 0.15 23.88
CA ARG A 110 8.60 0.33 23.37
C ARG A 110 9.48 1.03 24.41
N PRO A 111 9.96 0.30 25.44
CA PRO A 111 10.77 0.88 26.51
C PRO A 111 12.05 1.57 26.04
N ALA A 112 12.63 1.14 24.92
CA ALA A 112 13.84 1.72 24.33
C ALA A 112 13.71 3.22 23.99
N ILE A 113 12.48 3.67 23.70
CA ILE A 113 12.15 5.08 23.44
C ILE A 113 11.24 5.65 24.54
N GLY A 114 11.04 4.94 25.65
CA GLY A 114 10.21 5.43 26.75
C GLY A 114 8.70 5.32 26.53
N VAL A 115 8.23 4.53 25.57
CA VAL A 115 6.79 4.27 25.37
C VAL A 115 6.37 3.06 26.20
N ALA A 116 5.40 3.25 27.09
CA ALA A 116 4.88 2.20 27.97
C ALA A 116 4.08 1.12 27.24
N ALA A 117 3.97 -0.05 27.87
CA ALA A 117 3.04 -1.10 27.47
C ALA A 117 1.59 -0.58 27.41
N GLY A 118 0.87 -0.89 26.34
CA GLY A 118 -0.51 -0.46 26.16
C GLY A 118 -0.70 1.04 25.90
N ALA A 119 0.39 1.78 25.63
CA ALA A 119 0.30 3.21 25.33
C ALA A 119 -0.61 3.47 24.12
N ALA A 120 -1.50 4.45 24.27
CA ALA A 120 -2.43 4.90 23.26
C ALA A 120 -2.46 6.45 23.22
N GLY A 121 -2.97 7.01 22.13
CA GLY A 121 -2.98 8.46 21.92
C GLY A 121 -1.58 9.00 21.59
N LEU A 122 -0.79 8.24 20.85
CA LEU A 122 0.49 8.75 20.35
C LEU A 122 0.24 9.71 19.19
N GLU A 123 1.00 10.80 19.17
CA GLU A 123 0.93 11.81 18.12
C GLU A 123 2.27 11.91 17.40
N TYR A 124 2.24 12.13 16.09
CA TYR A 124 3.44 12.29 15.28
C TYR A 124 3.32 13.51 14.40
N ASP A 125 4.33 14.37 14.44
CA ASP A 125 4.55 15.37 13.39
C ASP A 125 5.50 14.72 12.37
N VAL A 126 5.02 14.38 11.17
CA VAL A 126 5.77 13.63 10.16
C VAL A 126 5.89 14.41 8.84
N THR A 127 7.04 14.30 8.19
CA THR A 127 7.29 14.78 6.83
C THR A 127 7.87 13.66 5.99
N LEU A 128 7.19 13.28 4.90
CA LEU A 128 7.69 12.29 3.96
C LEU A 128 8.70 12.96 3.02
N THR A 129 9.98 12.63 3.13
CA THR A 129 11.03 13.34 2.40
C THR A 129 11.42 12.66 1.09
N ARG A 130 11.35 11.33 1.05
CA ARG A 130 11.74 10.56 -0.14
C ARG A 130 11.11 9.18 -0.11
N THR A 131 10.84 8.65 -1.29
CA THR A 131 10.47 7.25 -1.51
C THR A 131 11.49 6.60 -2.43
N GLU A 132 11.71 5.31 -2.23
CA GLU A 132 12.52 4.44 -3.07
C GLU A 132 11.67 3.25 -3.48
N ASN A 133 11.31 3.21 -4.76
CA ASN A 133 10.71 2.05 -5.35
C ASN A 133 11.78 0.94 -5.46
N ARG A 134 11.85 0.09 -4.43
CA ARG A 134 12.69 -1.12 -4.44
C ARG A 134 12.06 -2.30 -5.15
N ARG A 135 10.91 -2.12 -5.82
CA ARG A 135 10.35 -3.21 -6.62
C ARG A 135 11.32 -3.47 -7.77
N LYS A 136 11.90 -4.66 -7.75
CA LYS A 136 12.60 -5.20 -8.92
C LYS A 136 11.64 -5.10 -10.11
N ASN A 137 12.18 -4.77 -11.28
CA ASN A 137 11.47 -4.94 -12.53
C ASN A 137 10.94 -6.40 -12.60
N ILE A 138 9.76 -6.62 -13.21
CA ILE A 138 9.15 -7.95 -13.38
C ILE A 138 10.17 -8.99 -13.86
N PHE A 139 11.07 -8.62 -14.78
CA PHE A 139 12.08 -9.53 -15.33
C PHE A 139 13.25 -9.85 -14.39
N ALA A 140 13.41 -9.09 -13.31
CA ALA A 140 14.43 -9.32 -12.28
C ALA A 140 13.90 -10.10 -11.06
N LEU A 141 12.63 -10.50 -11.09
CA LEU A 141 12.02 -11.39 -10.10
C LEU A 141 12.22 -12.84 -10.52
N GLU A 142 12.44 -13.72 -9.54
CA GLU A 142 12.32 -15.17 -9.74
C GLU A 142 10.86 -15.55 -10.02
N ASP A 143 10.61 -16.70 -10.64
CA ASP A 143 9.25 -17.08 -11.05
C ASP A 143 8.30 -17.30 -9.85
N ASP A 144 8.80 -17.84 -8.73
CA ASP A 144 8.06 -17.93 -7.47
C ASP A 144 7.74 -16.53 -6.90
N GLU A 145 8.65 -15.56 -7.03
CA GLU A 145 8.41 -14.18 -6.62
C GLU A 145 7.33 -13.53 -7.49
N LYS A 146 7.36 -13.75 -8.81
CA LYS A 146 6.33 -13.26 -9.75
C LYS A 146 4.96 -13.80 -9.40
N GLU A 147 4.85 -15.10 -9.12
CA GLU A 147 3.57 -15.70 -8.73
C GLU A 147 3.06 -15.13 -7.40
N SER A 148 3.94 -14.97 -6.41
CA SER A 148 3.60 -14.34 -5.13
C SER A 148 3.06 -12.91 -5.32
N VAL A 149 3.72 -12.10 -6.16
CA VAL A 149 3.24 -10.75 -6.48
C VAL A 149 1.90 -10.80 -7.18
N ALA A 150 1.71 -11.70 -8.16
CA ALA A 150 0.43 -11.85 -8.85
C ALA A 150 -0.72 -12.19 -7.89
N ARG A 151 -0.49 -13.06 -6.90
CA ARG A 151 -1.48 -13.40 -5.86
C ARG A 151 -1.83 -12.19 -4.98
N GLN A 152 -0.86 -11.36 -4.63
CA GLN A 152 -1.10 -10.12 -3.88
C GLN A 152 -1.89 -9.10 -4.70
N CYS A 153 -1.53 -8.89 -5.96
CA CYS A 153 -2.27 -8.03 -6.89
C CYS A 153 -3.71 -8.53 -7.06
N HIS A 154 -3.92 -9.84 -7.23
CA HIS A 154 -5.26 -10.43 -7.26
C HIS A 154 -6.07 -10.11 -6.00
N ALA A 155 -5.48 -10.22 -4.81
CA ALA A 155 -6.16 -9.88 -3.56
C ALA A 155 -6.52 -8.39 -3.47
N ARG A 156 -5.60 -7.49 -3.88
CA ARG A 156 -5.86 -6.04 -3.93
C ARG A 156 -6.93 -5.69 -4.95
N GLY A 157 -6.89 -6.26 -6.15
CA GLY A 157 -7.93 -6.11 -7.17
C GLY A 157 -9.30 -6.54 -6.68
N ASN A 158 -9.39 -7.68 -5.98
CA ASN A 158 -10.64 -8.13 -5.36
C ASN A 158 -11.15 -7.18 -4.26
N ALA A 159 -10.24 -6.56 -3.49
CA ALA A 159 -10.61 -5.57 -2.48
C ALA A 159 -11.12 -4.27 -3.12
N ALA A 160 -10.42 -3.73 -4.12
CA ALA A 160 -10.84 -2.55 -4.88
C ALA A 160 -12.18 -2.78 -5.58
N PHE A 161 -12.37 -3.96 -6.20
CA PHE A 161 -13.63 -4.31 -6.85
C PHE A 161 -14.81 -4.31 -5.87
N LYS A 162 -14.61 -4.86 -4.64
CA LYS A 162 -15.64 -4.81 -3.58
C LYS A 162 -15.92 -3.39 -3.11
N ALA A 163 -14.92 -2.53 -3.08
CA ALA A 163 -15.05 -1.11 -2.78
C ALA A 163 -15.69 -0.30 -3.93
N ARG A 164 -16.00 -0.95 -5.07
CA ARG A 164 -16.51 -0.32 -6.31
C ARG A 164 -15.52 0.64 -6.97
N ASP A 165 -14.25 0.58 -6.59
CA ASP A 165 -13.16 1.23 -7.31
C ASP A 165 -12.72 0.31 -8.46
N PHE A 166 -13.48 0.38 -9.56
CA PHE A 166 -13.32 -0.54 -10.68
C PHE A 166 -12.06 -0.27 -11.51
N ASP A 167 -11.60 0.98 -11.56
CA ASP A 167 -10.38 1.30 -12.28
C ASP A 167 -9.14 0.79 -11.52
N ALA A 168 -9.06 1.03 -10.21
CA ALA A 168 -7.98 0.44 -9.40
C ALA A 168 -8.03 -1.11 -9.42
N ALA A 169 -9.23 -1.70 -9.46
CA ALA A 169 -9.37 -3.15 -9.61
C ALA A 169 -8.81 -3.64 -10.95
N ALA A 170 -9.14 -2.97 -12.06
CA ALA A 170 -8.64 -3.33 -13.38
C ALA A 170 -7.10 -3.27 -13.46
N ASP A 171 -6.51 -2.21 -12.90
CA ASP A 171 -5.05 -2.02 -12.88
C ASP A 171 -4.34 -3.12 -12.09
N GLU A 172 -4.88 -3.52 -10.94
CA GLU A 172 -4.32 -4.62 -10.15
C GLU A 172 -4.45 -5.99 -10.84
N TYR A 173 -5.55 -6.26 -11.55
CA TYR A 173 -5.68 -7.49 -12.32
C TYR A 173 -4.74 -7.53 -13.54
N ASP A 174 -4.56 -6.41 -14.25
CA ASP A 174 -3.61 -6.33 -15.35
C ASP A 174 -2.17 -6.55 -14.85
N ARG A 175 -1.83 -5.92 -13.73
CA ARG A 175 -0.54 -6.15 -13.06
C ARG A 175 -0.35 -7.61 -12.66
N ALA A 176 -1.36 -8.23 -12.06
CA ALA A 176 -1.31 -9.66 -11.72
C ALA A 176 -1.06 -10.52 -12.97
N HIS A 177 -1.76 -10.24 -14.06
CA HIS A 177 -1.56 -10.92 -15.33
C HIS A 177 -0.14 -10.73 -15.86
N ALA A 178 0.40 -9.51 -15.87
CA ALA A 178 1.75 -9.24 -16.37
C ALA A 178 2.84 -10.04 -15.63
N HIS A 179 2.72 -10.18 -14.30
CA HIS A 179 3.63 -11.03 -13.51
C HIS A 179 3.50 -12.51 -13.87
N LEU A 180 2.28 -13.03 -14.00
CA LEU A 180 2.05 -14.42 -14.41
C LEU A 180 2.55 -14.65 -15.84
N ASP A 181 2.44 -13.66 -16.71
CA ASP A 181 2.86 -13.78 -18.11
C ASP A 181 4.36 -13.86 -18.29
N ALA A 182 5.11 -13.25 -17.36
CA ALA A 182 6.56 -13.29 -17.31
C ALA A 182 7.14 -14.56 -16.64
N ILE A 183 6.31 -15.50 -16.17
CA ILE A 183 6.78 -16.80 -15.65
C ILE A 183 7.20 -17.69 -16.81
N MET A 184 8.42 -18.21 -16.77
CA MET A 184 9.03 -18.99 -17.85
C MET A 184 9.29 -20.45 -17.45
N GLU A 185 9.52 -20.71 -16.16
CA GLU A 185 9.80 -22.01 -15.58
C GLU A 185 8.56 -22.56 -14.89
N PHE A 186 8.27 -23.83 -15.15
CA PHE A 186 7.17 -24.55 -14.52
C PHE A 186 7.72 -25.85 -13.93
N PRO A 187 7.73 -26.01 -12.60
CA PRO A 187 8.31 -27.20 -11.95
C PRO A 187 7.67 -28.51 -12.41
N ASP A 188 6.38 -28.49 -12.72
CA ASP A 188 5.62 -29.63 -13.20
C ASP A 188 4.42 -29.22 -14.09
N PRO A 189 3.82 -30.16 -14.85
CA PRO A 189 2.68 -29.88 -15.71
C PRO A 189 1.44 -29.34 -14.96
N GLY A 190 1.20 -29.77 -13.73
CA GLY A 190 0.08 -29.31 -12.90
C GLY A 190 0.24 -27.85 -12.45
N HIS A 191 1.46 -27.46 -12.10
CA HIS A 191 1.79 -26.06 -11.82
C HIS A 191 1.52 -25.17 -13.05
N ARG A 192 1.94 -25.59 -14.25
CA ARG A 192 1.66 -24.87 -15.51
C ARG A 192 0.17 -24.69 -15.78
N ILE A 193 -0.64 -25.73 -15.53
CA ILE A 193 -2.10 -25.67 -15.69
C ILE A 193 -2.69 -24.64 -14.70
N THR A 194 -2.22 -24.65 -13.46
CA THR A 194 -2.67 -23.73 -12.41
C THR A 194 -2.36 -22.27 -12.75
N VAL A 195 -1.12 -21.98 -13.16
CA VAL A 195 -0.70 -20.62 -13.57
C VAL A 195 -1.51 -20.16 -14.79
N LYS A 196 -1.72 -21.04 -15.79
CA LYS A 196 -2.54 -20.70 -16.97
C LYS A 196 -3.99 -20.37 -16.60
N ALA A 197 -4.62 -21.17 -15.74
CA ALA A 197 -5.97 -20.89 -15.25
C ALA A 197 -6.03 -19.55 -14.49
N LEU A 198 -4.99 -19.24 -13.72
CA LEU A 198 -4.90 -17.98 -13.00
C LEU A 198 -4.75 -16.77 -13.95
N LYS A 199 -3.97 -16.89 -15.04
CA LYS A 199 -3.89 -15.86 -16.10
C LYS A 199 -5.29 -15.54 -16.66
N VAL A 200 -6.06 -16.56 -17.04
CA VAL A 200 -7.43 -16.40 -17.54
C VAL A 200 -8.32 -15.71 -16.50
N THR A 201 -8.20 -16.13 -15.24
CA THR A 201 -8.96 -15.51 -14.14
C THR A 201 -8.67 -14.01 -14.03
N MET A 202 -7.41 -13.59 -14.14
CA MET A 202 -7.05 -12.16 -14.05
C MET A 202 -7.64 -11.37 -15.22
N LEU A 203 -7.59 -11.92 -16.44
CA LEU A 203 -8.18 -11.27 -17.62
C LEU A 203 -9.70 -11.11 -17.50
N LEU A 204 -10.40 -12.15 -17.04
CA LEU A 204 -11.85 -12.10 -16.89
C LEU A 204 -12.28 -11.15 -15.78
N ASN A 205 -11.57 -11.13 -14.65
CA ASN A 205 -11.82 -10.18 -13.57
C ASN A 205 -11.54 -8.73 -14.02
N GLY A 206 -10.46 -8.50 -14.76
CA GLY A 206 -10.16 -7.21 -15.39
C GLY A 206 -11.24 -6.77 -16.37
N ALA A 207 -11.70 -7.68 -17.24
CA ALA A 207 -12.79 -7.40 -18.17
C ALA A 207 -14.08 -7.01 -17.43
N GLN A 208 -14.41 -7.72 -16.35
CA GLN A 208 -15.56 -7.39 -15.51
C GLN A 208 -15.42 -6.01 -14.86
N ALA A 209 -14.22 -5.65 -14.39
CA ALA A 209 -13.95 -4.32 -13.82
C ALA A 209 -14.12 -3.22 -14.88
N CYS A 210 -13.51 -3.38 -16.06
CA CYS A 210 -13.67 -2.45 -17.19
C CYS A 210 -15.14 -2.32 -17.64
N PHE A 211 -15.92 -3.40 -17.63
CA PHE A 211 -17.35 -3.32 -17.93
C PHE A 211 -18.11 -2.48 -16.89
N LYS A 212 -17.73 -2.55 -15.61
CA LYS A 212 -18.34 -1.78 -14.53
C LYS A 212 -17.94 -0.30 -14.53
N SER A 213 -16.84 0.07 -15.19
CA SER A 213 -16.40 1.46 -15.41
C SER A 213 -16.59 1.96 -16.86
N ASP A 214 -17.48 1.34 -17.64
CA ASP A 214 -17.82 1.73 -19.02
C ASP A 214 -16.63 1.72 -20.02
N ARG A 215 -15.51 1.07 -19.67
CA ARG A 215 -14.33 0.86 -20.52
C ARG A 215 -14.53 -0.33 -21.46
N TYR A 216 -15.55 -0.24 -22.32
CA TYR A 216 -16.00 -1.37 -23.14
C TYR A 216 -14.96 -1.90 -24.14
N ARG A 217 -14.12 -1.02 -24.71
CA ARG A 217 -13.06 -1.44 -25.65
C ARG A 217 -12.04 -2.36 -24.96
N GLU A 218 -11.64 -1.99 -23.76
CA GLU A 218 -10.68 -2.75 -22.96
C GLU A 218 -11.30 -4.04 -22.44
N CYS A 219 -12.57 -3.99 -22.01
CA CYS A 219 -13.33 -5.19 -21.67
C CYS A 219 -13.31 -6.22 -22.81
N VAL A 220 -13.61 -5.80 -24.05
CA VAL A 220 -13.60 -6.71 -25.20
C VAL A 220 -12.19 -7.27 -25.44
N SER A 221 -11.16 -6.42 -25.40
CA SER A 221 -9.78 -6.86 -25.57
C SER A 221 -9.34 -7.90 -24.54
N LEU A 222 -9.71 -7.72 -23.27
CA LEU A 222 -9.39 -8.66 -22.19
C LEU A 222 -10.15 -9.98 -22.35
N CYS A 223 -11.43 -9.95 -22.74
CA CYS A 223 -12.19 -11.15 -23.07
C CYS A 223 -11.56 -11.94 -24.23
N SER A 224 -11.13 -11.26 -25.30
CA SER A 224 -10.44 -11.92 -26.42
C SER A 224 -9.15 -12.61 -25.98
N ARG A 225 -8.30 -11.91 -25.21
CA ARG A 225 -7.07 -12.49 -24.63
C ARG A 225 -7.38 -13.71 -23.75
N ALA A 226 -8.45 -13.67 -22.96
CA ALA A 226 -8.86 -14.79 -22.12
C ALA A 226 -9.24 -16.04 -22.97
N LEU A 227 -9.93 -15.83 -24.09
CA LEU A 227 -10.27 -16.90 -25.03
C LEU A 227 -9.04 -17.51 -25.72
N ASP A 228 -8.03 -16.69 -26.05
CA ASP A 228 -6.77 -17.17 -26.63
C ASP A 228 -6.04 -18.15 -25.70
N HIS A 229 -6.14 -17.92 -24.38
CA HIS A 229 -5.63 -18.85 -23.39
C HIS A 229 -6.51 -20.11 -23.25
N ASP A 230 -7.84 -20.00 -23.35
CA ASP A 230 -8.76 -21.14 -23.15
C ASP A 230 -8.87 -22.08 -24.36
N GLY A 231 -8.39 -21.65 -25.54
CA GLY A 231 -8.06 -22.56 -26.64
C GLY A 231 -9.23 -23.38 -27.20
N LYS A 232 -10.45 -22.84 -27.24
CA LYS A 232 -11.47 -23.28 -28.20
C LYS A 232 -11.31 -22.45 -29.48
N SER A 233 -10.44 -22.90 -30.38
CA SER A 233 -10.64 -22.64 -31.79
C SER A 233 -12.02 -23.21 -32.15
N ALA A 234 -12.99 -22.35 -32.40
CA ALA A 234 -14.24 -22.76 -33.01
C ALA A 234 -13.91 -23.23 -34.43
N THR A 235 -13.63 -24.52 -34.58
CA THR A 235 -13.72 -25.20 -35.87
C THR A 235 -15.19 -25.14 -36.29
N ALA A 236 -15.48 -24.20 -37.19
CA ALA A 236 -16.62 -24.27 -38.09
C ALA A 236 -16.31 -25.21 -39.25
#